data_AF-A0A352MXC9-F1
#
_entry.id   AF-A0A352MXC9-F1
#
_cell.length_a   1.000
_cell.length_b   1.000
_cell.length_c   1.000
_cell.angle_alpha   90.00
_cell.angle_beta   90.00
_cell.angle_gamma   90.00
#
_symmetry.space_group_name_H-M   'P 1'
#
loop_
_entity.id
_entity.type
_entity.pdbx_description
1 polymer ?
#
loop_
_entity_poly.entity_id
_entity_poly.type
_entity_poly.pdbx_seq_one_letter_code
_entity_poly.pdbx_strand_id
1 'polypeptide(L)'
;MVANVKVIRKIEGRVDRKNGGVLNRLLRVTAYARVSTDDEDQRNSYQSQLSFFKAKIKDNPEWVYVDMYADEAISGTLDYKRSNFMRMIDDALAGKFDMIITKSISRFARNTVDTLKYVRMLKERNIAIFFVEENINTLEMSSEFVLTILSSVAQQESENISNHVKLGFRAKMERGELIGFNGCLGYDYNPETKSLSVNEEEKKIVEYIYNRYIQGYRSNTNCKRINRK
;
A
#
# COMPACT_ATOMS: atom_id res chain seq x y z
N MET A 1 -59.71 12.98 17.25
CA MET A 1 -58.46 13.70 17.59
C MET A 1 -57.44 13.37 16.51
N VAL A 2 -57.08 14.32 15.66
CA VAL A 2 -56.09 14.10 14.60
C VAL A 2 -54.71 14.27 15.21
N ALA A 3 -53.89 13.22 15.18
CA ALA A 3 -52.52 13.27 15.67
C ALA A 3 -51.71 14.25 14.81
N ASN A 4 -51.19 15.31 15.45
CA ASN A 4 -50.32 16.27 14.80
C ASN A 4 -48.97 15.60 14.51
N VAL A 5 -48.77 15.18 13.26
CA VAL A 5 -47.49 14.65 12.78
C VAL A 5 -46.51 15.81 12.66
N LYS A 6 -45.53 15.87 13.56
CA LYS A 6 -44.47 16.88 13.53
C LYS A 6 -43.44 16.47 12.48
N VAL A 7 -43.53 17.06 11.29
CA VAL A 7 -42.55 16.87 10.22
C VAL A 7 -41.21 17.44 10.67
N ILE A 8 -40.27 16.58 11.05
CA ILE A 8 -38.89 16.98 11.36
C ILE A 8 -38.21 17.25 10.02
N ARG A 9 -38.02 18.52 9.69
CA ARG A 9 -37.25 18.93 8.51
C ARG A 9 -35.80 18.46 8.67
N LYS A 10 -35.20 17.96 7.58
CA LYS A 10 -33.77 17.62 7.54
C LYS A 10 -32.98 18.87 7.96
N ILE A 11 -32.23 18.75 9.04
CA ILE A 11 -31.31 19.81 9.46
C ILE A 11 -30.19 19.86 8.42
N GLU A 12 -30.05 20.99 7.74
CA GLU A 12 -28.94 21.24 6.83
C GLU A 12 -27.68 21.55 7.65
N GLY A 13 -26.55 20.94 7.27
CA GLY A 13 -25.30 21.05 8.00
C GLY A 13 -25.03 19.89 8.96
N ARG A 14 -23.80 19.85 9.49
CA ARG A 14 -23.32 18.77 10.36
C ARG A 14 -23.81 19.03 11.79
N VAL A 15 -24.60 18.10 12.33
CA VAL A 15 -25.13 18.23 13.69
C VAL A 15 -24.12 17.66 14.68
N ASP A 16 -23.75 18.45 15.68
CA ASP A 16 -22.99 17.95 16.83
C ASP A 16 -23.88 16.98 17.62
N ARG A 17 -23.51 15.70 17.62
CA ARG A 17 -24.30 14.64 18.25
C ARG A 17 -24.33 14.73 19.79
N LYS A 18 -23.46 15.53 20.43
CA LYS A 18 -23.48 15.72 21.89
C LYS A 18 -24.54 16.71 22.36
N ASN A 19 -24.83 17.75 21.56
CA ASN A 19 -25.71 18.85 21.96
C ASN A 19 -26.81 19.18 20.94
N GLY A 20 -26.83 18.50 19.78
CA GLY A 20 -27.82 18.72 18.72
C GLY A 20 -27.65 20.03 17.95
N GLY A 21 -26.55 20.76 18.15
CA GLY A 21 -26.29 22.04 17.49
C GLY A 21 -25.84 21.88 16.04
N VAL A 22 -26.23 22.83 15.18
CA VAL A 22 -25.72 22.92 13.81
C VAL A 22 -24.31 23.51 13.84
N LEU A 23 -23.31 22.74 13.40
CA LEU A 23 -21.94 23.22 13.23
C LEU A 23 -21.90 24.12 11.99
N ASN A 24 -22.15 25.41 12.18
CA ASN A 24 -22.12 26.43 11.11
C ASN A 24 -20.69 26.92 10.81
N ARG A 25 -19.69 26.07 11.02
CA ARG A 25 -18.26 26.40 10.88
C ARG A 25 -17.64 25.58 9.76
N LEU A 26 -16.71 26.19 9.03
CA LEU A 26 -15.88 25.50 8.04
C LEU A 26 -15.27 24.24 8.66
N LEU A 27 -15.28 23.14 7.91
CA LEU A 27 -14.71 21.87 8.32
C LEU A 27 -13.19 22.02 8.43
N ARG A 28 -12.65 21.83 9.62
CA ARG A 28 -11.20 21.89 9.85
C ARG A 28 -10.55 20.60 9.34
N VAL A 29 -9.75 20.70 8.30
CA VAL A 29 -9.15 19.55 7.59
C VAL A 29 -7.64 19.53 7.79
N THR A 30 -7.13 18.40 8.24
CA THR A 30 -5.68 18.12 8.25
C THR A 30 -5.33 17.11 7.18
N ALA A 31 -4.11 17.16 6.66
CA ALA A 31 -3.61 16.17 5.72
C ALA A 31 -2.68 15.16 6.40
N TYR A 32 -2.69 13.91 5.93
CA TYR A 32 -1.69 12.90 6.25
C TYR A 32 -1.03 12.35 5.00
N ALA A 33 0.31 12.24 5.03
CA ALA A 33 1.07 11.63 3.96
C ALA A 33 2.17 10.70 4.46
N ARG A 34 2.56 9.78 3.58
CA ARG A 34 3.82 9.04 3.69
C ARG A 34 4.73 9.51 2.56
N VAL A 35 5.91 10.02 2.90
CA VAL A 35 6.90 10.52 1.94
C VAL A 35 8.01 9.48 1.79
N SER A 36 8.45 9.19 0.57
CA SER A 36 9.59 8.28 0.35
C SER A 36 10.89 8.94 0.79
N THR A 37 11.81 8.15 1.35
CA THR A 37 13.14 8.61 1.74
C THR A 37 14.15 8.31 0.64
N ASP A 38 14.59 9.38 -0.06
CA ASP A 38 15.85 9.50 -0.79
C ASP A 38 16.31 10.97 -0.56
N ASP A 39 17.55 11.20 -0.11
CA ASP A 39 17.97 12.40 0.64
C ASP A 39 17.69 13.77 -0.04
N GLU A 40 17.78 13.87 -1.38
CA GLU A 40 17.41 15.09 -2.11
C GLU A 40 15.94 15.13 -2.53
N ASP A 41 15.34 13.97 -2.79
CA ASP A 41 13.94 13.84 -3.23
C ASP A 41 12.94 14.01 -2.09
N GLN A 42 13.37 13.86 -0.84
CA GLN A 42 12.49 13.93 0.33
C GLN A 42 11.84 15.30 0.49
N ARG A 43 12.60 16.40 0.34
CA ARG A 43 12.05 17.77 0.45
C ARG A 43 11.08 18.07 -0.69
N ASN A 44 11.44 17.67 -1.91
CA ASN A 44 10.61 17.84 -3.09
C ASN A 44 9.30 17.02 -2.97
N SER A 45 9.40 15.79 -2.46
CA SER A 45 8.28 14.89 -2.20
C SER A 45 7.31 15.48 -1.16
N TYR A 46 7.82 15.99 -0.04
CA TYR A 46 6.98 16.62 0.99
C TYR A 46 6.28 17.89 0.47
N GLN A 47 7.01 18.81 -0.17
CA GLN A 47 6.42 20.05 -0.70
C GLN A 47 5.36 19.77 -1.79
N SER A 48 5.59 18.77 -2.63
CA SER A 48 4.63 18.34 -3.65
C SER A 48 3.34 17.81 -3.01
N GLN A 49 3.45 16.95 -1.99
CA GLN A 49 2.30 16.43 -1.23
C GLN A 49 1.54 17.54 -0.51
N LEU A 50 2.26 18.47 0.13
CA LEU A 50 1.66 19.62 0.81
C LEU A 50 0.87 20.49 -0.16
N SER A 51 1.45 20.78 -1.33
CA SER A 51 0.79 21.58 -2.37
C SER A 51 -0.46 20.89 -2.90
N PHE A 52 -0.37 19.58 -3.14
CA PHE A 52 -1.51 18.76 -3.57
C PHE A 52 -2.67 18.82 -2.56
N PHE A 53 -2.42 18.57 -1.27
CA PHE A 53 -3.49 18.58 -0.27
C PHE A 53 -4.03 19.98 -0.01
N LYS A 54 -3.19 21.02 0.01
CA LYS A 54 -3.65 22.41 0.13
C LYS A 54 -4.56 22.80 -1.04
N ALA A 55 -4.21 22.45 -2.26
CA ALA A 55 -5.06 22.69 -3.43
C ALA A 55 -6.39 21.94 -3.29
N LYS A 56 -6.35 20.64 -2.97
CA LYS A 56 -7.55 19.82 -2.80
C LYS A 56 -8.49 20.34 -1.71
N ILE A 57 -7.94 20.88 -0.62
CA ILE A 57 -8.73 21.48 0.45
C ILE A 57 -9.32 22.81 0.02
N LYS A 58 -8.54 23.64 -0.69
CA LYS A 58 -8.99 24.95 -1.20
C LYS A 58 -10.10 24.82 -2.25
N ASP A 59 -10.13 23.73 -3.01
CA ASP A 59 -11.19 23.45 -3.99
C ASP A 59 -12.57 23.27 -3.34
N ASN A 60 -12.64 23.02 -2.04
CA ASN A 60 -13.90 22.92 -1.31
C ASN A 60 -14.10 24.15 -0.40
N PRO A 61 -15.11 25.01 -0.68
CA PRO A 61 -15.33 26.24 0.08
C PRO A 61 -15.78 25.99 1.52
N GLU A 62 -16.23 24.78 1.84
CA GLU A 62 -16.64 24.41 3.19
C GLU A 62 -15.47 23.93 4.06
N TRP A 63 -14.25 23.84 3.51
CA TRP A 63 -13.08 23.28 4.21
C TRP A 63 -12.05 24.36 4.53
N VAL A 64 -11.36 24.19 5.66
CA VAL A 64 -10.22 25.02 6.06
C VAL A 64 -9.03 24.14 6.43
N TYR A 65 -7.87 24.43 5.83
CA TYR A 65 -6.63 23.71 6.13
C TYR A 65 -6.12 24.04 7.54
N VAL A 66 -5.78 23.01 8.31
CA VAL A 66 -5.20 23.15 9.67
C VAL A 66 -3.69 22.92 9.63
N ASP A 67 -3.29 21.68 9.33
CA ASP A 67 -1.89 21.25 9.32
C ASP A 67 -1.72 20.00 8.44
N MET A 68 -0.48 19.55 8.25
CA MET A 68 -0.14 18.29 7.60
C MET A 68 0.80 17.47 8.48
N TYR A 69 0.46 16.19 8.66
CA TYR A 69 1.32 15.20 9.31
C TYR A 69 1.96 14.32 8.23
N ALA A 70 3.25 14.04 8.37
CA ALA A 70 3.94 13.15 7.44
C ALA A 70 4.87 12.18 8.16
N ASP A 71 4.83 10.91 7.76
CA ASP A 71 5.83 9.92 8.16
C ASP A 71 6.77 9.61 7.00
N GLU A 72 8.03 9.34 7.31
CA GLU A 72 9.05 8.90 6.35
C GLU A 72 8.87 7.41 6.04
N ALA A 73 8.75 7.06 4.77
CA ALA A 73 8.73 5.70 4.28
C ALA A 73 10.09 5.37 3.65
N ILE A 74 10.85 4.50 4.30
CA ILE A 74 12.08 3.94 3.73
C ILE A 74 11.67 3.05 2.56
N SER A 75 12.20 3.31 1.38
CA SER A 75 11.81 2.61 0.15
C SER A 75 11.96 1.08 0.33
N GLY A 76 10.91 0.34 -0.05
CA GLY A 76 10.93 -1.13 -0.01
C GLY A 76 10.81 -1.80 1.37
N THR A 77 10.70 -1.06 2.49
CA THR A 77 10.49 -1.65 3.81
C THR A 77 9.16 -1.20 4.44
N LEU A 78 8.50 -2.12 5.14
CA LEU A 78 7.31 -1.81 5.94
C LEU A 78 7.65 -1.08 7.25
N ASP A 79 8.94 -0.86 7.51
CA ASP A 79 9.46 -0.42 8.80
C ASP A 79 9.67 1.10 8.82
N TYR A 80 8.57 1.82 9.01
CA TYR A 80 8.58 3.26 9.26
C TYR A 80 8.02 3.60 10.64
N LYS A 81 8.68 4.54 11.33
CA LYS A 81 8.22 5.08 12.61
C LYS A 81 6.99 5.96 12.37
N ARG A 82 5.83 5.48 12.81
CA ARG A 82 4.51 6.16 12.68
C ARG A 82 4.31 7.29 13.70
N SER A 83 5.37 8.01 14.07
CA SER A 83 5.31 9.00 15.14
C SER A 83 4.36 10.15 14.79
N ASN A 84 4.35 10.62 13.53
CA ASN A 84 3.45 11.71 13.12
C ASN A 84 2.03 11.21 12.90
N PHE A 85 1.84 9.96 12.45
CA PHE A 85 0.50 9.36 12.43
C PHE A 85 -0.09 9.24 13.84
N MET A 86 0.67 8.73 14.82
CA MET A 86 0.16 8.61 16.19
C MET A 86 -0.14 9.99 16.78
N ARG A 87 0.75 10.97 16.57
CA ARG A 87 0.51 12.37 16.95
C ARG A 87 -0.77 12.94 16.32
N MET A 88 -0.99 12.66 15.03
CA MET A 88 -2.22 13.06 14.35
C MET A 88 -3.45 12.43 14.99
N ILE A 89 -3.41 11.14 15.33
CA ILE A 89 -4.51 10.46 15.99
C ILE A 89 -4.80 11.11 17.35
N ASP A 90 -3.79 11.39 18.16
CA ASP A 90 -3.97 12.05 19.46
C ASP A 90 -4.54 13.47 19.29
N ASP A 91 -4.06 14.21 18.32
CA ASP A 91 -4.54 15.55 17.98
C ASP A 91 -5.98 15.54 17.46
N ALA A 92 -6.36 14.50 16.71
CA ALA A 92 -7.73 14.24 16.30
C ALA A 92 -8.62 14.01 17.52
N LEU A 93 -8.21 13.12 18.43
CA LEU A 93 -8.95 12.81 19.66
C LEU A 93 -9.05 14.01 20.61
N ALA A 94 -8.08 14.92 20.58
CA ALA A 94 -8.11 16.21 21.29
C ALA A 94 -9.00 17.27 20.61
N GLY A 95 -9.57 16.97 19.44
CA GLY A 95 -10.50 17.86 18.72
C GLY A 95 -9.84 19.01 17.97
N LYS A 96 -8.54 18.89 17.62
CA LYS A 96 -7.80 19.95 16.89
C LYS A 96 -8.31 20.16 15.47
N PHE A 97 -8.91 19.15 14.85
CA PHE A 97 -9.53 19.19 13.53
C PHE A 97 -10.72 18.23 13.44
N ASP A 98 -11.51 18.33 12.37
CA ASP A 98 -12.78 17.60 12.19
C ASP A 98 -12.71 16.54 11.06
N MET A 99 -11.66 16.59 10.24
CA MET A 99 -11.41 15.64 9.16
C MET A 99 -9.93 15.46 8.86
N ILE A 100 -9.55 14.23 8.52
CA ILE A 100 -8.24 13.87 7.97
C ILE A 100 -8.43 13.60 6.48
N ILE A 101 -7.63 14.26 5.63
CA ILE A 101 -7.50 13.92 4.21
C ILE A 101 -6.21 13.13 3.99
N THR A 102 -6.29 12.06 3.21
CA THR A 102 -5.14 11.22 2.86
C THR A 102 -5.31 10.71 1.42
N LYS A 103 -4.19 10.39 0.77
CA LYS A 103 -4.20 10.04 -0.65
C LYS A 103 -5.01 8.77 -0.93
N SER A 104 -4.81 7.72 -0.13
CA SER A 104 -5.53 6.44 -0.27
C SER A 104 -5.66 5.71 1.06
N ILE A 105 -6.44 4.63 1.05
CA ILE A 105 -6.58 3.70 2.20
C ILE A 105 -5.22 3.07 2.56
N SER A 106 -4.46 2.62 1.56
CA SER A 106 -3.14 2.00 1.76
C SER A 106 -2.11 2.99 2.34
N ARG A 107 -2.27 4.29 2.07
CA ARG A 107 -1.47 5.35 2.70
C ARG A 107 -1.91 5.67 4.12
N PHE A 108 -3.12 5.33 4.55
CA PHE A 108 -3.59 5.64 5.89
C PHE A 108 -3.06 4.68 6.95
N ALA A 109 -3.34 3.37 6.87
CA ALA A 109 -2.84 2.38 7.84
C ALA A 109 -1.97 1.30 7.20
N ARG A 110 -1.36 0.42 8.03
CA ARG A 110 -0.46 -0.65 7.55
C ARG A 110 -1.20 -1.85 6.98
N ASN A 111 -2.39 -2.10 7.51
CA ASN A 111 -3.23 -3.23 7.12
C ASN A 111 -4.71 -2.86 7.33
N THR A 112 -5.59 -3.69 6.79
CA THR A 112 -7.04 -3.51 6.85
C THR A 112 -7.58 -3.46 8.29
N VAL A 113 -7.00 -4.25 9.20
CA VAL A 113 -7.42 -4.29 10.62
C VAL A 113 -7.14 -2.96 11.30
N ASP A 114 -5.94 -2.40 11.12
CA ASP A 114 -5.56 -1.09 11.63
C ASP A 114 -6.43 0.01 11.01
N THR A 115 -6.66 -0.02 9.70
CA THR A 115 -7.55 0.96 9.04
C THR A 115 -8.93 0.93 9.67
N LEU A 116 -9.53 -0.24 9.81
CA LEU A 116 -10.87 -0.40 10.40
C LEU A 116 -10.91 0.13 11.84
N LYS A 117 -9.90 -0.20 12.64
CA LYS A 117 -9.78 0.26 14.03
C LYS A 117 -9.79 1.80 14.10
N TYR A 118 -8.93 2.46 13.34
CA TYR A 118 -8.84 3.93 13.35
C TYR A 118 -10.08 4.59 12.76
N VAL A 119 -10.63 4.04 11.67
CA VAL A 119 -11.88 4.54 11.06
C VAL A 119 -13.02 4.50 12.06
N ARG A 120 -13.23 3.38 12.76
CA ARG A 120 -14.29 3.26 13.78
C ARG A 120 -14.08 4.24 14.93
N MET A 121 -12.87 4.26 15.49
CA MET A 121 -12.52 5.13 16.60
C MET A 121 -12.72 6.62 16.29
N LEU A 122 -12.28 7.09 15.11
CA LEU A 122 -12.44 8.49 14.70
C LEU A 122 -13.89 8.82 14.37
N LYS A 123 -14.62 7.88 13.76
CA LYS A 123 -16.06 8.02 13.47
C LYS A 123 -16.90 8.17 14.73
N GLU A 124 -16.60 7.43 15.79
CA GLU A 124 -17.25 7.59 17.11
C GLU A 124 -17.06 8.99 17.70
N ARG A 125 -15.98 9.68 17.30
CA ARG A 125 -15.69 11.08 17.66
C ARG A 125 -16.18 12.10 16.63
N ASN A 126 -16.95 11.68 15.61
CA ASN A 126 -17.43 12.52 14.51
C ASN A 126 -16.31 13.13 13.66
N ILE A 127 -15.15 12.47 13.61
CA ILE A 127 -13.99 12.87 12.80
C ILE A 127 -13.99 12.03 11.54
N ALA A 128 -14.01 12.71 10.39
CA ALA A 128 -14.02 12.06 9.10
C ALA A 128 -12.60 11.69 8.64
N ILE A 129 -12.50 10.65 7.83
CA ILE A 129 -11.32 10.41 6.99
C ILE A 129 -11.82 10.47 5.55
N PHE A 130 -11.17 11.31 4.74
CA PHE A 130 -11.41 11.42 3.32
C PHE A 130 -10.24 10.79 2.55
N PHE A 131 -10.55 9.73 1.80
CA PHE A 131 -9.59 9.04 0.94
C PHE A 131 -9.74 9.56 -0.49
N VAL A 132 -8.69 10.18 -1.03
CA VAL A 132 -8.77 10.94 -2.29
C VAL A 132 -8.89 10.03 -3.51
N GLU A 133 -8.08 8.96 -3.60
CA GLU A 133 -8.08 8.05 -4.75
C GLU A 133 -9.39 7.26 -4.83
N GLU A 134 -9.89 6.79 -3.69
CA GLU A 134 -11.15 6.05 -3.63
C GLU A 134 -12.38 6.97 -3.62
N ASN A 135 -12.19 8.28 -3.42
CA ASN A 135 -13.25 9.29 -3.29
C ASN A 135 -14.27 8.95 -2.19
N ILE A 136 -13.77 8.66 -0.98
CA ILE A 136 -14.57 8.13 0.12
C ILE A 136 -14.50 9.02 1.35
N ASN A 137 -15.65 9.34 1.94
CA ASN A 137 -15.79 9.95 3.25
C ASN A 137 -16.35 8.95 4.30
N THR A 138 -15.57 8.61 5.32
CA THR A 138 -15.92 7.56 6.28
C THR A 138 -17.14 7.83 7.17
N LEU A 139 -17.56 9.09 7.31
CA LEU A 139 -18.77 9.43 8.07
C LEU A 139 -20.06 9.22 7.28
N GLU A 140 -19.98 9.27 5.95
CA GLU A 140 -21.13 9.09 5.06
C GLU A 140 -21.45 7.60 4.82
N MET A 141 -20.51 6.72 5.14
CA MET A 141 -20.63 5.29 4.89
C MET A 141 -21.25 4.51 6.05
N SER A 142 -21.86 3.36 5.76
CA SER A 142 -22.18 2.35 6.78
C SER A 142 -20.93 1.54 7.17
N SER A 143 -20.92 0.93 8.36
CA SER A 143 -19.78 0.13 8.83
C SER A 143 -19.52 -1.10 7.96
N GLU A 144 -20.57 -1.71 7.42
CA GLU A 144 -20.47 -2.86 6.50
C GLU A 144 -19.85 -2.45 5.16
N PHE A 145 -20.25 -1.28 4.64
CA PHE A 145 -19.69 -0.75 3.41
C PHE A 145 -18.20 -0.40 3.56
N VAL A 146 -17.78 0.10 4.73
CA VAL A 146 -16.36 0.31 5.04
C VAL A 146 -15.58 -1.01 4.97
N LEU A 147 -16.08 -2.08 5.57
CA LEU A 147 -15.43 -3.40 5.52
C LEU A 147 -15.27 -3.89 4.08
N THR A 148 -16.34 -3.85 3.30
CA THR A 148 -16.32 -4.28 1.89
C THR A 148 -15.27 -3.54 1.07
N ILE A 149 -15.19 -2.22 1.22
CA ILE A 149 -14.18 -1.43 0.49
C ILE A 149 -12.77 -1.77 0.94
N LEU A 150 -12.53 -1.87 2.24
CA LEU A 150 -11.19 -2.20 2.74
C LEU A 150 -10.74 -3.60 2.27
N SER A 151 -11.67 -4.56 2.17
CA SER A 151 -11.40 -5.86 1.58
C SER A 151 -11.07 -5.76 0.08
N SER A 152 -11.84 -4.99 -0.69
CA SER A 152 -11.57 -4.77 -2.12
C SER A 152 -10.22 -4.11 -2.38
N VAL A 153 -9.83 -3.10 -1.58
CA VAL A 153 -8.53 -2.43 -1.71
C VAL A 153 -7.38 -3.37 -1.33
N ALA A 154 -7.52 -4.15 -0.25
CA ALA A 154 -6.51 -5.12 0.14
C ALA A 154 -6.27 -6.17 -0.96
N GLN A 155 -7.34 -6.61 -1.62
CA GLN A 155 -7.27 -7.50 -2.77
C GLN A 155 -6.55 -6.83 -3.95
N GLN A 156 -6.91 -5.60 -4.29
CA GLN A 156 -6.29 -4.84 -5.38
C GLN A 156 -4.79 -4.60 -5.16
N GLU A 157 -4.37 -4.29 -3.94
CA GLU A 157 -2.95 -4.13 -3.59
C GLU A 157 -2.19 -5.46 -3.75
N SER A 158 -2.78 -6.58 -3.32
CA SER A 158 -2.18 -7.90 -3.54
C SER A 158 -2.01 -8.22 -5.03
N GLU A 159 -2.98 -7.87 -5.85
CA GLU A 159 -2.92 -8.02 -7.30
C GLU A 159 -1.85 -7.11 -7.92
N ASN A 160 -1.77 -5.85 -7.49
CA ASN A 160 -0.75 -4.90 -7.94
C ASN A 160 0.66 -5.38 -7.60
N ILE A 161 0.91 -5.85 -6.37
CA ILE A 161 2.21 -6.42 -5.98
C ILE A 161 2.57 -7.60 -6.88
N SER A 162 1.63 -8.52 -7.10
CA SER A 162 1.83 -9.66 -8.00
C SER A 162 2.17 -9.21 -9.43
N ASN A 163 1.46 -8.19 -9.93
CA ASN A 163 1.71 -7.62 -11.25
C ASN A 163 3.09 -6.93 -11.32
N HIS A 164 3.50 -6.18 -10.31
CA HIS A 164 4.83 -5.57 -10.24
C HIS A 164 5.94 -6.62 -10.23
N VAL A 165 5.79 -7.70 -9.47
CA VAL A 165 6.74 -8.83 -9.48
C VAL A 165 6.83 -9.44 -10.88
N LYS A 166 5.69 -9.70 -11.54
CA LYS A 166 5.65 -10.21 -12.91
C LYS A 166 6.30 -9.26 -13.92
N LEU A 167 6.07 -7.96 -13.80
CA LEU A 167 6.70 -6.94 -14.64
C LEU A 167 8.21 -6.90 -14.42
N GLY A 168 8.66 -6.97 -13.16
CA GLY A 168 10.07 -7.06 -12.82
C GLY A 168 10.74 -8.31 -13.41
N PHE A 169 10.05 -9.46 -13.38
CA PHE A 169 10.51 -10.66 -14.06
C PHE A 169 10.53 -10.51 -15.57
N ARG A 170 9.49 -9.97 -16.21
CA ARG A 170 9.48 -9.74 -17.66
C ARG A 170 10.65 -8.85 -18.09
N ALA A 171 10.89 -7.75 -17.37
CA ALA A 171 12.00 -6.86 -17.65
C ALA A 171 13.37 -7.54 -17.48
N LYS A 172 13.52 -8.47 -16.53
CA LYS A 172 14.73 -9.30 -16.39
C LYS A 172 14.89 -10.25 -17.58
N MET A 173 13.81 -10.92 -18.02
CA MET A 173 13.84 -11.80 -19.19
C MET A 173 14.23 -11.04 -20.47
N GLU A 174 13.67 -9.85 -20.68
CA GLU A 174 13.98 -9.00 -21.83
C GLU A 174 15.46 -8.57 -21.87
N ARG A 175 16.10 -8.42 -20.70
CA ARG A 175 17.55 -8.15 -20.58
C ARG A 175 18.42 -9.41 -20.63
N GLY A 176 17.83 -10.59 -20.82
CA GLY A 176 18.54 -11.87 -20.80
C GLY A 176 19.07 -12.27 -19.42
N GLU A 177 18.59 -11.64 -18.35
CA GLU A 177 18.96 -12.00 -16.97
C GLU A 177 18.24 -13.29 -16.55
N LEU A 178 18.98 -14.17 -15.86
CA LEU A 178 18.38 -15.35 -15.22
C LEU A 178 17.39 -14.97 -14.11
N ILE A 179 16.33 -15.77 -14.00
CA ILE A 179 15.29 -15.63 -12.99
C ILE A 179 15.17 -16.95 -12.25
N GLY A 180 15.29 -16.91 -10.92
CA GLY A 180 15.13 -18.08 -10.07
C GLY A 180 16.47 -18.70 -9.68
N PHE A 181 16.63 -20.00 -9.92
CA PHE A 181 17.81 -20.77 -9.50
C PHE A 181 18.99 -20.56 -10.46
N ASN A 182 20.15 -20.20 -9.91
CA ASN A 182 21.33 -19.82 -10.68
C ASN A 182 22.33 -20.98 -10.88
N GLY A 183 22.00 -22.18 -10.39
CA GLY A 183 22.82 -23.38 -10.57
C GLY A 183 22.28 -24.24 -11.70
N CYS A 184 22.98 -24.30 -12.83
CA CYS A 184 22.66 -25.28 -13.86
C CYS A 184 23.92 -26.11 -14.09
N LEU A 185 23.86 -27.42 -13.81
CA LEU A 185 25.00 -28.31 -14.04
C LEU A 185 25.46 -28.19 -15.50
N GLY A 186 26.74 -27.88 -15.70
CA GLY A 186 27.32 -27.57 -17.01
C GLY A 186 27.48 -26.08 -17.30
N TYR A 187 27.04 -25.19 -16.41
CA TYR A 187 27.14 -23.74 -16.58
C TYR A 187 27.48 -23.01 -15.28
N ASP A 188 28.37 -22.02 -15.37
CA ASP A 188 28.67 -21.08 -14.30
C ASP A 188 27.86 -19.79 -14.48
N TYR A 189 27.30 -19.26 -13.38
CA TYR A 189 26.62 -17.97 -13.36
C TYR A 189 27.55 -16.88 -12.84
N ASN A 190 27.75 -15.82 -13.63
CA ASN A 190 28.50 -14.65 -13.19
C ASN A 190 27.54 -13.60 -12.57
N PRO A 191 27.63 -13.28 -11.27
CA PRO A 191 26.73 -12.33 -10.61
C PRO A 191 26.92 -10.87 -11.05
N GLU A 192 28.11 -10.49 -11.52
CA GLU A 192 28.43 -9.12 -11.92
C GLU A 192 27.88 -8.81 -13.32
N THR A 193 28.13 -9.70 -14.28
CA THR A 193 27.65 -9.56 -15.67
C THR A 193 26.26 -10.15 -15.87
N LYS A 194 25.74 -10.88 -14.87
CA LYS A 194 24.46 -11.61 -14.90
C LYS A 194 24.32 -12.60 -16.06
N SER A 195 25.43 -13.12 -16.56
CA SER A 195 25.49 -14.03 -17.72
C SER A 195 25.84 -15.47 -17.32
N LEU A 196 25.45 -16.44 -18.16
CA LEU A 196 25.91 -17.83 -18.08
C LEU A 196 27.12 -18.06 -18.97
N SER A 197 28.10 -18.80 -18.46
CA SER A 197 29.21 -19.37 -19.24
C SER A 197 29.21 -20.89 -19.11
N VAL A 198 29.68 -21.60 -20.14
CA VAL A 198 29.80 -23.06 -20.09
C VAL A 198 30.91 -23.45 -19.14
N ASN A 199 30.62 -24.34 -18.19
CA ASN A 199 31.63 -24.96 -17.34
C ASN A 199 32.16 -26.21 -18.04
N GLU A 200 33.40 -26.15 -18.55
CA GLU A 200 33.98 -27.24 -19.37
C GLU A 200 34.24 -28.54 -18.58
N GLU A 201 34.37 -28.48 -17.25
CA GLU A 201 34.49 -29.68 -16.42
C GLU A 201 33.14 -30.37 -16.26
N GLU A 202 32.11 -29.61 -15.89
CA GLU A 202 30.76 -30.13 -15.69
C GLU A 202 30.07 -30.52 -17.01
N LYS A 203 30.38 -29.85 -18.12
CA LYS A 203 29.91 -30.20 -19.46
C LYS A 203 30.19 -31.67 -19.81
N LYS A 204 31.36 -32.19 -19.42
CA LYS A 204 31.70 -33.62 -19.63
C LYS A 204 30.71 -34.54 -18.93
N ILE A 205 30.20 -34.14 -17.76
CA ILE A 205 29.19 -34.88 -17.00
C ILE A 205 27.86 -34.84 -17.76
N VAL A 206 27.47 -33.68 -18.28
CA VAL A 206 26.24 -33.51 -19.09
C VAL A 206 26.29 -34.37 -20.36
N GLU A 207 27.38 -34.29 -21.12
CA GLU A 207 27.59 -35.10 -22.34
C GLU A 207 27.62 -36.59 -22.03
N TYR A 208 28.26 -36.99 -20.93
CA TYR A 208 28.28 -38.38 -20.47
C TYR A 208 26.85 -38.87 -20.19
N ILE A 209 26.04 -38.11 -19.42
CA ILE A 209 24.65 -38.47 -19.11
C ILE A 209 23.84 -38.64 -20.41
N TYR A 210 23.97 -37.69 -21.34
CA TYR A 210 23.24 -37.69 -22.60
C TYR A 210 23.59 -38.90 -23.49
N ASN A 211 24.88 -39.17 -23.68
CA ASN A 211 25.35 -40.30 -24.47
C ASN A 211 24.87 -41.65 -23.91
N ARG A 212 24.82 -41.78 -22.58
CA ARG A 212 24.33 -42.98 -21.91
C ARG A 212 22.83 -43.15 -22.07
N TYR A 213 22.08 -42.05 -22.07
CA TYR A 213 20.65 -42.08 -22.35
C TYR A 213 20.36 -42.61 -23.77
N ILE A 214 21.08 -42.10 -24.78
CA ILE A 214 20.95 -42.58 -26.18
C ILE A 214 21.28 -44.08 -26.30
N GLN A 215 22.25 -44.57 -25.52
CA GLN A 215 22.60 -45.99 -25.46
C GLN A 215 21.57 -46.86 -24.71
N GLY A 216 20.42 -46.31 -24.29
CA GLY A 216 19.32 -47.04 -23.66
C GLY A 216 19.45 -47.24 -22.15
N TYR A 217 20.41 -46.58 -21.48
CA TYR A 217 20.56 -46.69 -20.03
C TYR A 217 19.55 -45.80 -19.29
N ARG A 218 18.86 -46.37 -18.30
CA ARG A 218 17.87 -45.67 -17.46
C ARG A 218 18.53 -44.73 -16.45
N SER A 219 17.85 -43.64 -16.12
CA SER A 219 18.34 -42.56 -15.23
C SER A 219 18.90 -43.05 -13.89
N ASN A 220 18.21 -44.00 -13.23
CA ASN A 220 18.66 -44.57 -11.95
C ASN A 220 20.04 -45.28 -12.03
N THR A 221 20.38 -45.86 -13.17
CA THR A 221 21.64 -46.54 -13.40
C THR A 221 22.79 -45.55 -13.61
N ASN A 222 22.50 -44.37 -14.16
CA ASN A 222 23.47 -43.29 -14.37
C ASN A 222 23.78 -42.56 -13.04
N CYS A 223 22.77 -42.23 -12.23
CA CYS A 223 22.97 -41.55 -10.93
C CYS A 223 23.83 -42.36 -9.96
N LYS A 224 23.61 -43.67 -9.83
CA LYS A 224 24.40 -44.55 -8.95
C LYS A 224 25.88 -44.65 -9.32
N ARG A 225 26.22 -44.38 -10.59
CA ARG A 225 27.59 -44.46 -11.10
C ARG A 225 28.33 -43.13 -11.02
N ILE A 226 27.63 -42.02 -11.23
CA ILE A 226 28.19 -40.68 -11.09
C ILE A 226 28.55 -40.41 -9.62
N ASN A 227 27.72 -40.82 -8.66
CA ASN A 227 28.00 -40.70 -7.22
C ASN A 227 29.06 -41.69 -6.67
N ARG A 228 29.67 -42.52 -7.53
CA ARG A 228 30.70 -43.52 -7.14
C ARG A 228 32.09 -43.17 -7.64
N LYS A 229 32.23 -42.12 -8.44
CA LYS A 229 33.51 -41.46 -8.75
C LYS A 229 33.70 -40.30 -7.79
#